data_AF-A0A0Q6FZ29-F1
#
_entry.id   AF-A0A0Q6FZ29-F1
#
_cell.length_a   1.000
_cell.length_b   1.000
_cell.length_c   1.000
_cell.angle_alpha   90.00
_cell.angle_beta   90.00
_cell.angle_gamma   90.00
#
_symmetry.space_group_name_H-M   'P 1'
#
loop_
_entity.id
_entity.type
_entity.pdbx_description
1 polymer ?
#
loop_
_entity_poly.entity_id
_entity_poly.type
_entity_poly.pdbx_seq_one_letter_code
_entity_poly.pdbx_strand_id
1 'polypeptide(L)' 'MHEHLANYLTCDVELNFAGPTRAVLNKWAADVLRALADRLEKHEFDDGYHEVTDRVGKPVGTIYVDYSESD' A
#
# COMPACT_ATOMS: atom_id res chain seq x y z
N MET A 1 23.58 -6.67 27.12
CA MET A 1 23.73 -6.73 25.65
C MET A 1 22.45 -6.12 25.10
N HIS A 2 22.50 -4.91 24.56
CA HIS A 2 21.34 -4.32 23.89
C HIS A 2 21.31 -4.89 22.48
N GLU A 3 20.71 -6.07 22.32
CA GLU A 3 20.30 -6.54 21.00
C GLU A 3 19.44 -5.45 20.38
N HIS A 4 19.91 -4.92 19.25
CA HIS A 4 19.15 -3.94 18.49
C HIS A 4 18.06 -4.74 17.77
N LEU A 5 16.87 -4.80 18.38
CA LEU A 5 15.68 -5.34 17.72
C LEU A 5 15.48 -4.54 16.44
N ALA A 6 15.75 -5.18 15.30
CA ALA A 6 15.51 -4.60 13.99
C ALA A 6 14.03 -4.80 13.65
N ASN A 7 13.38 -3.71 13.25
CA ASN A 7 12.02 -3.74 12.73
C ASN A 7 12.09 -3.95 11.22
N TYR A 8 11.32 -4.91 10.72
CA TYR A 8 11.17 -5.22 9.31
C TYR A 8 9.75 -4.91 8.86
N LEU A 9 9.62 -4.47 7.61
CA LEU A 9 8.35 -4.22 6.94
C LEU A 9 8.36 -4.93 5.59
N THR A 10 7.42 -5.85 5.39
CA THR A 10 7.07 -6.38 4.08
C THR A 10 5.81 -5.66 3.61
N CYS A 11 5.83 -5.09 2.40
CA CYS A 11 4.70 -4.37 1.84
C CYS A 11 4.55 -4.69 0.35
N ASP A 12 3.42 -5.28 -0.01
CA ASP A 12 3.09 -5.65 -1.39
C ASP A 12 1.80 -4.96 -1.84
N VAL A 13 1.79 -4.43 -3.06
CA VAL A 13 0.62 -3.73 -3.61
C VAL A 13 0.22 -4.35 -4.95
N GLU A 14 -1.03 -4.78 -5.05
CA GLU A 14 -1.63 -5.26 -6.30
C GLU A 14 -2.79 -4.35 -6.69
N LEU A 15 -2.70 -3.73 -7.88
CA LEU A 15 -3.72 -2.83 -8.41
C LEU A 15 -4.20 -3.28 -9.78
N ASN A 16 -5.50 -3.20 -10.01
CA ASN A 16 -6.13 -3.55 -11.27
C ASN A 16 -7.04 -2.42 -11.78
N PHE A 17 -6.66 -1.82 -12.90
CA PHE A 17 -7.38 -0.71 -13.51
C PHE A 17 -7.78 -1.03 -14.95
N ALA A 18 -8.97 -0.58 -15.33
CA ALA A 18 -9.44 -0.56 -16.72
C ALA A 18 -9.78 0.87 -17.11
N GLY A 19 -9.32 1.33 -18.28
CA GLY A 19 -9.39 2.74 -18.65
C GLY A 19 -9.07 3.02 -20.12
N PRO A 20 -9.33 4.26 -20.58
CA PRO A 20 -9.38 4.59 -22.00
C PRO A 20 -8.00 4.68 -22.66
N THR A 21 -6.95 5.00 -21.90
CA THR A 21 -5.57 5.10 -22.40
C THR A 21 -4.56 4.69 -21.34
N ARG A 22 -3.36 4.29 -21.78
CA ARG A 22 -2.24 3.98 -20.89
C ARG A 22 -1.86 5.17 -20.00
N ALA A 23 -1.90 6.39 -20.54
CA ALA A 23 -1.56 7.60 -19.78
C ALA A 23 -2.53 7.83 -18.60
N VAL A 24 -3.83 7.57 -18.82
CA VAL A 24 -4.84 7.65 -17.76
C VAL A 24 -4.63 6.56 -16.72
N LEU A 25 -4.38 5.32 -17.14
CA LEU A 25 -4.09 4.20 -16.24
C LEU A 25 -2.85 4.46 -15.36
N ASN A 26 -1.75 4.92 -15.96
CA ASN A 26 -0.52 5.25 -15.23
C ASN A 26 -0.76 6.36 -14.20
N LYS A 27 -1.55 7.37 -14.57
CA LYS A 27 -1.91 8.46 -13.65
C LYS A 27 -2.71 7.94 -12.45
N TRP A 28 -3.74 7.11 -12.69
CA TRP A 28 -4.56 6.55 -11.62
C TRP A 28 -3.76 5.64 -10.68
N ALA A 29 -2.93 4.75 -11.24
CA ALA A 29 -2.04 3.91 -10.44
C ALA A 29 -1.10 4.76 -9.57
N ALA A 30 -0.45 5.77 -10.15
CA ALA A 30 0.43 6.66 -9.40
C ALA A 30 -0.32 7.47 -8.32
N ASP A 31 -1.55 7.90 -8.60
CA ASP A 31 -2.39 8.61 -7.64
C ASP A 31 -2.77 7.73 -6.44
N VAL A 32 -3.09 6.46 -6.68
CA VAL A 32 -3.37 5.47 -5.62
C VAL A 32 -2.11 5.15 -4.81
N LEU A 33 -0.97 4.91 -5.47
CA LEU A 33 0.29 4.62 -4.77
C LEU A 33 0.73 5.77 -3.85
N ARG A 34 0.56 7.03 -4.27
CA ARG A 34 0.82 8.18 -3.39
C ARG A 34 -0.12 8.21 -2.18
N ALA A 35 -1.40 7.95 -2.38
CA ALA A 35 -2.35 7.88 -1.28
C ALA A 35 -2.01 6.74 -0.30
N LEU A 36 -1.57 5.58 -0.79
CA LEU A 36 -1.12 4.48 0.06
C LEU A 36 0.13 4.85 0.86
N ALA A 37 1.09 5.54 0.25
CA ALA A 37 2.27 6.06 0.95
C ALA A 37 1.86 7.03 2.08
N ASP A 38 0.96 7.99 1.80
CA ASP A 38 0.46 8.93 2.80
C ASP A 38 -0.22 8.21 3.99
N ARG A 39 -0.89 7.08 3.74
CA ARG A 39 -1.55 6.26 4.77
C ARG A 39 -0.56 5.45 5.59
N LEU A 40 0.49 4.90 4.97
CA LEU A 40 1.59 4.23 5.66
C LEU A 40 2.30 5.18 6.64
N GLU A 41 2.60 6.42 6.21
CA GLU A 41 3.22 7.44 7.05
C GLU A 41 2.36 7.85 8.26
N LYS A 42 1.04 7.69 8.14
CA LYS A 42 0.08 7.97 9.23
C LYS A 42 -0.21 6.76 10.11
N HIS A 43 0.46 5.63 9.89
CA HIS A 43 0.23 4.37 10.60
C HIS A 43 -1.22 3.88 10.50
N GLU A 44 -1.85 4.04 9.32
CA GLU A 44 -3.25 3.66 9.08
C GLU A 44 -3.44 2.21 8.59
N PHE A 45 -2.39 1.38 8.68
CA PHE A 45 -2.44 -0.03 8.33
C PHE A 45 -1.98 -0.89 9.51
N ASP A 46 -2.79 -1.90 9.81
CA ASP A 46 -2.40 -3.04 10.65
C ASP A 46 -1.79 -4.15 9.78
N ASP A 47 -1.27 -5.22 10.39
CA ASP A 47 -0.82 -6.40 9.66
C ASP A 47 -1.95 -7.06 8.85
N GLY A 48 -1.62 -7.52 7.65
CA GLY A 48 -2.51 -8.25 6.76
C GLY A 48 -2.89 -7.50 5.48
N TYR A 49 -3.97 -7.96 4.87
CA TYR A 49 -4.48 -7.45 3.59
C TYR A 49 -5.54 -6.37 3.81
N HIS A 50 -5.42 -5.26 3.10
CA HIS A 50 -6.35 -4.14 3.12
C HIS A 50 -6.85 -3.83 1.72
N GLU A 51 -8.13 -3.52 1.61
CA GLU A 51 -8.70 -3.06 0.34
C GLU A 51 -8.13 -1.68 -0.02
N VAL A 52 -7.79 -1.53 -1.31
CA VAL A 52 -7.35 -0.27 -1.89
C VAL A 52 -8.47 0.29 -2.74
N THR A 53 -8.84 1.54 -2.48
CA THR A 53 -9.81 2.28 -3.26
C THR A 53 -9.16 3.43 -4.03
N ASP A 54 -9.74 3.79 -5.18
CA ASP A 54 -9.36 5.00 -5.89
C ASP A 54 -9.92 6.27 -5.21
N ARG A 55 -9.65 7.44 -5.80
CA ARG A 55 -10.09 8.73 -5.26
C ARG A 55 -11.61 8.91 -5.15
N VAL A 56 -12.40 8.07 -5.83
CA VAL A 56 -13.88 8.12 -5.75
C VAL A 56 -14.44 6.99 -4.88
N GLY A 57 -13.58 6.26 -4.17
CA GLY A 57 -13.98 5.18 -3.27
C GLY A 57 -14.27 3.86 -3.98
N LYS A 58 -13.92 3.71 -5.26
CA LYS A 58 -14.09 2.44 -5.98
C LYS A 58 -12.96 1.49 -5.59
N PRO A 59 -13.23 0.21 -5.26
CA PRO A 59 -12.19 -0.79 -5.07
C PRO A 59 -11.37 -1.00 -6.35
N VAL A 60 -10.05 -0.95 -6.21
CA VAL A 60 -9.08 -1.08 -7.32
C VAL A 60 -7.93 -2.04 -7.02
N GLY A 61 -7.90 -2.68 -5.85
CA GLY A 61 -6.86 -3.65 -5.53
C GLY A 61 -6.72 -3.91 -4.05
N THR A 62 -5.56 -4.41 -3.67
CA THR A 62 -5.18 -4.75 -2.29
C THR A 62 -3.76 -4.29 -1.98
N ILE A 63 -3.52 -3.99 -0.71
CA ILE A 63 -2.18 -3.82 -0.14
C ILE A 63 -2.03 -4.83 0.99
N TYR A 64 -0.91 -5.53 1.02
CA TYR A 64 -0.49 -6.39 2.13
C TYR A 64 0.62 -5.68 2.91
N VAL A 65 0.50 -5.66 4.24
CA VAL A 65 1.48 -5.09 5.16
C VAL A 65 1.80 -6.12 6.24
N ASP A 66 3.07 -6.31 6.56
CA ASP A 66 3.52 -7.22 7.62
C ASP A 66 4.73 -6.61 8.35
N TYR A 67 4.51 -6.27 9.62
CA TYR A 67 5.54 -5.80 10.53
C TYR A 67 6.08 -6.98 11.34
N SER A 68 7.40 -7.15 11.33
CA SER A 68 8.05 -8.19 12.14
C SER A 68 9.30 -7.67 12.82
N GLU A 69 9.63 -8.26 13.97
CA GLU A 69 10.84 -7.96 14.74
C GLU A 69 11.77 -9.17 14.67
N SER A 70 13.09 -8.95 14.54
CA SER A 70 14.06 -10.01 14.81
C SER A 70 14.40 -10.03 16.29
N ASP A 71 14.36 -11.22 16.91
CA ASP A 71 15.05 -11.51 18.18
C ASP A 71 16.56 -11.27 18.05
#